data_AF-A0A1Y3NRF7-F1
#
_entry.id   AF-A0A1Y3NRF7-F1
#
_cell.length_a   1.000
_cell.length_b   1.000
_cell.length_c   1.000
_cell.angle_alpha   90.00
_cell.angle_beta   90.00
_cell.angle_gamma   90.00
#
_symmetry.space_group_name_H-M   'P 1'
#
loop_
_entity.id
_entity.type
_entity.pdbx_description
1 polymer ?
#
loop_
_entity_poly.entity_id
_entity_poly.type
_entity_poly.pdbx_seq_one_letter_code
_entity_poly.pdbx_strand_id
1 'polypeptide(L)'
;SQTCWSALLGYSCCNNPTKLYKDESGIWSVENDSWCGVEFCPRCSEVEVESLDKYGYKCCTKPDTLYKDKNGLWSIEDGKWCGIE
;
A
#
# COMPACT_ATOMS: atom_id res chain seq x y z
N SER A 1 12.40 -15.86 3.94
CA SER A 1 13.02 -14.82 3.10
C SER A 1 11.89 -14.01 2.50
N GLN A 2 11.51 -12.88 3.11
CA GLN A 2 10.53 -11.97 2.50
C GLN A 2 11.29 -11.23 1.41
N THR A 3 10.98 -11.54 0.15
CA THR A 3 11.60 -10.90 -1.01
C THR A 3 10.66 -9.81 -1.44
N CYS A 4 11.01 -8.57 -1.13
CA CYS A 4 10.18 -7.43 -1.45
C CYS A 4 10.62 -6.66 -2.67
N TRP A 5 9.70 -5.89 -3.27
CA TRP A 5 10.02 -5.02 -4.41
C TRP A 5 11.17 -4.05 -4.09
N SER A 6 11.27 -3.54 -2.86
CA SER A 6 12.35 -2.63 -2.46
C SER A 6 13.71 -3.34 -2.33
N ALA A 7 13.72 -4.66 -2.13
CA ALA A 7 14.95 -5.45 -2.14
C ALA A 7 15.62 -5.44 -3.52
N LEU A 8 14.86 -5.28 -4.60
CA LEU A 8 15.40 -5.07 -5.95
C LEU A 8 16.15 -3.74 -6.08
N LEU A 9 15.82 -2.77 -5.23
CA LEU A 9 16.45 -1.46 -5.17
C LEU A 9 17.53 -1.37 -4.08
N GLY A 10 17.83 -2.48 -3.39
CA GLY A 10 18.82 -2.56 -2.32
C GLY A 10 18.31 -2.14 -0.93
N TYR A 11 17.00 -2.02 -0.75
CA TYR A 11 16.37 -1.64 0.53
C TYR A 11 15.67 -2.83 1.19
N SER A 12 15.56 -2.81 2.51
CA SER A 12 14.86 -3.84 3.27
C SER A 12 13.35 -3.77 3.06
N CYS A 13 12.63 -4.80 3.48
CA CYS A 13 11.18 -4.82 3.56
C CYS A 13 10.76 -4.25 4.92
N CYS A 14 9.72 -3.44 4.95
CA CYS A 14 9.18 -2.92 6.21
C CYS A 14 8.42 -4.02 6.94
N ASN A 15 8.72 -4.21 8.23
CA ASN A 15 7.98 -5.16 9.07
C ASN A 15 6.78 -4.47 9.74
N ASN A 16 6.99 -3.24 10.22
CA ASN A 16 5.97 -2.43 10.88
C ASN A 16 6.03 -0.99 10.36
N PRO A 17 5.49 -0.73 9.16
CA PRO A 17 5.51 0.61 8.61
C PRO A 17 4.64 1.55 9.46
N THR A 18 5.20 2.67 9.91
CA THR A 18 4.52 3.65 10.76
C THR A 18 4.13 4.89 9.98
N LYS A 19 5.07 5.42 9.18
CA LYS A 19 4.86 6.58 8.33
C LYS A 19 5.12 6.20 6.88
N LEU A 20 4.15 6.47 6.02
CA LEU A 20 4.21 6.08 4.62
C LEU A 20 4.66 7.25 3.73
N TYR A 21 5.52 6.92 2.78
CA TYR A 21 5.98 7.81 1.72
C TYR A 21 5.71 7.13 0.39
N LYS A 22 5.34 7.87 -0.64
CA LYS A 22 5.06 7.31 -1.96
C LYS A 22 5.90 8.01 -3.02
N ASP A 23 6.51 7.22 -3.88
CA ASP A 23 7.21 7.69 -5.08
C ASP A 23 6.84 6.82 -6.30
N GLU A 24 7.62 6.96 -7.38
CA GLU A 24 7.42 6.19 -8.62
C GLU A 24 7.74 4.69 -8.46
N SER A 25 8.51 4.31 -7.44
CA SER A 25 8.92 2.92 -7.17
C SER A 25 7.88 2.18 -6.33
N GLY A 26 7.23 2.86 -5.39
CA GLY A 26 6.21 2.26 -4.54
C GLY A 26 5.97 3.01 -3.22
N ILE A 27 5.51 2.28 -2.21
CA ILE A 27 5.25 2.80 -0.87
C ILE A 27 6.40 2.46 0.08
N TRP A 28 7.01 3.47 0.66
CA TRP A 28 8.13 3.34 1.56
C TRP A 28 7.72 3.67 3.00
N SER A 29 8.49 3.15 3.95
CA SER A 29 8.49 3.63 5.33
C SER A 29 9.92 3.75 5.83
N VAL A 30 10.07 4.33 7.00
CA VAL A 30 11.36 4.42 7.71
C VAL A 30 11.26 3.57 8.97
N GLU A 31 12.10 2.55 9.07
CA GLU A 31 12.18 1.64 10.21
C GLU A 31 13.65 1.57 10.66
N ASN A 32 13.91 1.80 11.95
CA ASN A 32 15.28 1.84 12.51
C ASN A 32 16.21 2.77 11.72
N ASP A 33 15.75 3.99 11.46
CA ASP A 33 16.48 5.02 10.68
C ASP A 33 16.86 4.60 9.24
N SER A 34 16.24 3.55 8.70
CA SER A 34 16.51 3.02 7.37
C SER A 34 15.25 2.99 6.52
N TRP A 35 15.40 3.32 5.24
CA TRP A 35 14.32 3.19 4.26
C TRP A 35 14.02 1.72 4.00
N CYS A 36 12.73 1.40 3.99
CA CYS A 36 12.24 0.07 3.67
C CYS A 36 11.02 0.18 2.74
N GLY A 37 10.79 -0.84 1.91
CA GLY A 37 9.61 -0.92 1.06
C GLY A 37 8.47 -1.65 1.76
N VAL A 38 7.27 -1.13 1.56
CA VAL A 38 6.02 -1.71 2.03
C VAL A 38 5.42 -2.53 0.89
N GLU A 39 5.38 -3.85 1.04
CA GLU A 39 4.82 -4.77 0.02
C GLU A 39 3.31 -4.93 0.11
N PHE A 40 2.83 -4.95 1.34
CA PHE A 40 1.49 -5.30 1.73
C PHE A 40 1.36 -4.74 3.14
N CYS A 41 0.29 -4.01 3.44
CA CYS A 41 0.01 -3.64 4.83
C CYS A 41 -0.83 -4.78 5.42
N PRO A 42 -0.24 -5.78 6.13
CA PRO A 42 -1.00 -6.92 6.63
C PRO A 42 -1.74 -6.56 7.93
N ARG A 43 -1.51 -5.36 8.46
CA ARG A 43 -2.04 -4.85 9.72
C ARG A 43 -2.77 -3.52 9.50
N CYS A 44 -3.75 -3.56 8.62
CA CYS A 44 -4.77 -2.52 8.45
C CYS A 44 -5.76 -2.47 9.64
N SER A 45 -5.31 -2.61 10.89
CA SER A 45 -6.21 -2.63 12.06
C SER A 45 -5.83 -1.69 13.20
N GLU A 46 -4.64 -1.09 13.25
CA GLU A 46 -4.27 -0.22 14.40
C GLU A 46 -3.46 1.04 14.05
N VAL A 47 -3.23 1.32 12.77
CA VAL A 47 -2.71 2.63 12.36
C VAL A 47 -3.85 3.37 11.68
N GLU A 48 -4.01 4.66 11.96
CA GLU A 48 -4.96 5.60 11.30
C GLU A 48 -4.69 5.78 9.78
N VAL A 49 -4.18 4.74 9.13
CA VAL A 49 -4.00 4.62 7.68
C VAL A 49 -5.18 3.79 7.21
N GLU A 50 -6.24 4.47 6.78
CA GLU A 50 -7.33 3.85 6.05
C GLU A 50 -6.72 2.97 4.94
N SER A 51 -6.95 1.66 5.07
CA SER A 51 -6.30 0.54 4.38
C SER A 51 -5.80 0.92 3.00
N LEU A 52 -4.51 0.92 2.69
CA LEU A 52 -4.05 1.29 1.33
C LEU A 52 -3.74 0.03 0.50
N ASP A 53 -4.18 0.01 -0.75
CA ASP A 53 -3.83 -1.00 -1.74
C ASP A 53 -2.36 -0.87 -2.17
N LYS A 54 -1.93 -1.79 -3.03
CA LYS A 54 -0.59 -1.84 -3.63
C LYS A 54 -0.12 -0.50 -4.25
N TYR A 55 -1.05 0.37 -4.62
CA TYR A 55 -0.79 1.65 -5.28
C TYR A 55 -1.02 2.84 -4.37
N GLY A 56 -1.27 2.63 -3.08
CA GLY A 56 -1.43 3.69 -2.10
C GLY A 56 -2.80 4.37 -2.16
N TYR A 57 -3.84 3.68 -2.67
CA TYR A 57 -5.24 4.12 -2.58
C TYR A 57 -5.94 3.40 -1.45
N LYS A 58 -6.90 4.05 -0.80
CA LYS A 58 -7.69 3.40 0.26
C LYS A 58 -8.38 2.15 -0.26
N CYS A 59 -8.58 1.10 0.52
CA CYS A 59 -9.40 -0.04 0.16
C CYS A 59 -10.85 0.41 0.32
N CYS A 60 -11.68 0.06 -0.65
CA CYS A 60 -13.08 0.45 -0.57
C CYS A 60 -13.76 -0.30 0.57
N THR A 61 -14.50 0.42 1.42
CA THR A 61 -15.30 -0.24 2.47
C THR A 61 -16.57 -0.83 1.88
N LYS A 62 -17.14 -0.16 0.87
CA LYS A 62 -18.31 -0.58 0.12
C LYS A 62 -18.10 -0.36 -1.38
N PRO A 63 -17.55 -1.33 -2.12
CA PRO A 63 -17.55 -1.25 -3.57
C PRO A 63 -18.97 -1.16 -4.13
N ASP A 64 -19.17 -0.24 -5.06
CA ASP A 64 -20.42 -0.12 -5.82
C ASP A 64 -20.13 -0.40 -7.30
N THR A 65 -19.37 0.50 -7.94
CA THR A 65 -18.97 0.34 -9.35
C THR A 65 -17.53 -0.14 -9.46
N LEU A 66 -17.35 -1.34 -10.01
CA LEU A 66 -16.03 -1.95 -10.20
C LEU A 66 -15.39 -1.53 -11.53
N TYR A 67 -14.11 -1.14 -11.45
CA TYR A 67 -13.25 -0.88 -12.58
C TYR A 67 -12.08 -1.85 -12.55
N LYS A 68 -11.70 -2.37 -13.71
CA LYS A 68 -10.56 -3.28 -13.85
C LYS A 68 -9.56 -2.69 -14.82
N ASP A 69 -8.32 -2.62 -14.41
CA ASP A 69 -7.21 -2.25 -15.28
C ASP A 69 -6.05 -3.27 -15.16
N LYS A 70 -4.88 -2.91 -15.69
CA LYS A 70 -3.67 -3.75 -15.58
C LYS A 70 -3.12 -3.84 -14.16
N ASN A 71 -3.58 -2.96 -13.27
CA ASN A 71 -3.08 -2.78 -11.91
C ASN A 71 -3.94 -3.52 -10.88
N GLY A 72 -5.24 -3.71 -11.14
CA GLY A 72 -6.13 -4.43 -10.24
C GLY A 72 -7.61 -4.14 -10.46
N LEU A 73 -8.40 -4.41 -9.43
CA LEU A 73 -9.79 -4.00 -9.33
C LEU A 73 -9.88 -2.76 -8.43
N TRP A 74 -10.82 -1.88 -8.77
CA TRP A 74 -10.97 -0.57 -8.18
C TRP A 74 -12.45 -0.22 -8.06
N SER A 75 -12.79 0.66 -7.14
CA SER A 75 -14.11 1.31 -7.09
C SER A 75 -13.96 2.79 -6.71
N ILE A 76 -15.06 3.52 -6.79
CA ILE A 76 -15.15 4.90 -6.32
C ILE A 76 -16.06 4.93 -5.11
N GLU A 77 -15.55 5.44 -3.99
CA GLU A 77 -16.27 5.61 -2.73
C GLU A 77 -16.14 7.08 -2.29
N ASP A 78 -17.27 7.75 -2.02
CA ASP A 78 -17.32 9.19 -1.70
C ASP A 78 -16.58 10.09 -2.70
N GLY A 79 -16.60 9.72 -3.99
CA GLY A 79 -15.92 10.44 -5.06
C GLY A 79 -14.40 10.26 -5.09
N LYS A 80 -13.85 9.31 -4.33
CA LYS A 80 -12.42 8.98 -4.30
C LYS A 80 -12.18 7.56 -4.81
N TRP A 81 -11.08 7.38 -5.54
CA TRP A 81 -10.63 6.06 -5.96
C TRP A 81 -10.17 5.25 -4.76
N CYS A 82 -10.61 3.99 -4.75
CA CYS A 82 -10.24 3.02 -3.75
C CYS A 82 -9.98 1.66 -4.41
N GLY A 83 -9.03 0.90 -3.87
CA GLY A 83 -8.66 -0.44 -4.33
C GLY A 83 -9.62 -1.51 -3.84
N ILE A 84 -9.75 -2.58 -4.63
CA ILE A 84 -10.52 -3.78 -4.30
C ILE A 84 -9.56 -4.98 -4.27
N GLU A 85 -9.51 -5.67 -3.14
CA GLU A 85 -8.83 -6.97 -2.99
C GLU A 85 -9.78 -8.13 -3.31
#